data_AF-A0A1G8GVF9-F1
#
_entry.id   AF-A0A1G8GVF9-F1
#
_cell.length_a   1.000
_cell.length_b   1.000
_cell.length_c   1.000
_cell.angle_alpha   90.00
_cell.angle_beta   90.00
_cell.angle_gamma   90.00
#
_symmetry.space_group_name_H-M   'P 1'
#
loop_
_entity.id
_entity.type
_entity.pdbx_description
1 polymer ?
#
loop_
_entity_poly.entity_id
_entity_poly.type
_entity_poly.pdbx_seq_one_letter_code
_entity_poly.pdbx_strand_id
1 'polypeptide(L)'
;MGLRLPDDLKASLMRHNGVIQGSGSLFGMMYAPMSAQEIYDAWHALCENGEAEAGYPDANDTDIAPEAYWWHPSVIPFAQDTGGDHLVLDREGHVGEFFNDEGLIFADNAGHSSYVSLLERVAKSLESGRPLNLWRPIVTPNGVLEWAY
;
A
#
# COMPACT_ATOMS: atom_id res chain seq x y z
N MET A 1 0.94 -16.92 -0.19
CA MET A 1 0.38 -16.08 -1.26
C MET A 1 0.14 -16.84 -2.56
N GLY A 2 1.14 -17.46 -3.20
CA GLY A 2 0.91 -18.11 -4.52
C GLY A 2 0.67 -17.12 -5.67
N LEU A 3 0.83 -15.82 -5.40
CA LEU A 3 0.73 -14.72 -6.35
C LEU A 3 2.09 -14.41 -6.97
N ARG A 4 2.06 -13.84 -8.19
CA ARG A 4 3.22 -13.19 -8.79
C ARG A 4 3.26 -11.75 -8.28
N LEU A 5 4.35 -11.37 -7.60
CA LEU A 5 4.59 -9.96 -7.28
C LEU A 5 4.79 -9.16 -8.57
N PRO A 6 4.19 -7.96 -8.69
CA PRO A 6 4.54 -7.00 -9.75
C PRO A 6 6.06 -6.77 -9.79
N ASP A 7 6.63 -6.70 -10.99
CA ASP A 7 8.09 -6.69 -11.17
C ASP A 7 8.75 -5.49 -10.47
N ASP A 8 8.08 -4.34 -10.43
CA ASP A 8 8.58 -3.13 -9.79
C ASP A 8 8.59 -3.24 -8.25
N LEU A 9 7.56 -3.84 -7.65
CA LEU A 9 7.54 -4.12 -6.22
C LEU A 9 8.66 -5.10 -5.86
N LYS A 10 8.83 -6.16 -6.67
CA LYS A 10 9.93 -7.12 -6.50
C LYS A 10 11.29 -6.43 -6.59
N ALA A 11 11.50 -5.56 -7.57
CA ALA A 11 12.75 -4.82 -7.72
C ALA A 11 13.03 -3.91 -6.51
N SER A 12 11.99 -3.24 -6.00
CA SER A 12 12.07 -2.40 -4.79
C SER A 12 12.45 -3.21 -3.55
N LEU A 13 11.76 -4.33 -3.29
CA LEU A 13 12.06 -5.23 -2.17
C LEU A 13 13.49 -5.79 -2.21
N MET A 14 13.99 -6.09 -3.41
CA MET A 14 15.37 -6.55 -3.61
C MET A 14 16.41 -5.46 -3.32
N ARG A 15 16.02 -4.19 -3.34
CA ARG A 15 16.89 -3.05 -3.01
C ARG A 15 16.75 -2.63 -1.55
N HIS A 16 15.52 -2.59 -1.05
CA HIS A 16 15.14 -2.24 0.32
C HIS A 16 14.00 -3.16 0.76
N ASN A 17 14.27 -4.06 1.70
CA ASN A 17 13.28 -4.99 2.23
C ASN A 17 12.44 -4.34 3.34
N GLY A 18 11.63 -3.36 2.96
CA GLY A 18 10.84 -2.55 3.89
C GLY A 18 11.65 -1.49 4.62
N VAL A 19 11.04 -0.91 5.65
CA VAL A 19 11.70 0.01 6.60
C VAL A 19 11.65 -0.57 8.01
N ILE A 20 12.49 -0.05 8.89
CA ILE A 20 12.40 -0.38 10.32
C ILE A 20 11.10 0.24 10.86
N GLN A 21 10.27 -0.53 11.55
CA GLN A 21 9.05 0.01 12.16
C GLN A 21 9.35 1.23 13.05
N GLY A 22 8.55 2.28 12.91
CA GLY A 22 8.73 3.54 13.63
C GLY A 22 9.82 4.47 13.09
N SER A 23 10.46 4.15 11.95
CA SER A 23 11.47 5.02 11.32
C SER A 23 10.90 6.13 10.42
N GLY A 24 9.57 6.30 10.40
CA GLY A 24 8.86 7.30 9.60
C GLY A 24 7.98 6.66 8.52
N SER A 25 7.26 7.49 7.79
CA SER A 25 6.39 7.08 6.67
C SER A 25 6.95 7.58 5.35
N LEU A 26 6.99 6.71 4.34
CA LEU A 26 7.53 7.06 3.02
C LEU A 26 6.45 7.62 2.09
N PHE A 27 5.22 7.11 2.19
CA PHE A 27 4.21 7.29 1.14
C PHE A 27 3.15 8.37 1.42
N GLY A 28 3.44 9.37 2.26
CA GLY A 28 2.37 10.26 2.77
C GLY A 28 1.38 9.49 3.65
N MET A 29 0.40 10.19 4.26
CA MET A 29 -0.67 9.57 5.08
C MET A 29 -0.19 8.53 6.10
N MET A 30 1.04 8.67 6.62
CA MET A 30 1.63 7.76 7.61
C MET A 30 1.94 6.32 7.12
N TYR A 31 1.87 6.04 5.81
CA TYR A 31 2.19 4.72 5.27
C TYR A 31 3.71 4.43 5.22
N ALA A 32 4.11 3.31 5.82
CA ALA A 32 5.47 2.79 5.85
C ALA A 32 5.62 1.58 4.89
N PRO A 33 6.68 1.52 4.06
CA PRO A 33 6.94 0.36 3.20
C PRO A 33 7.18 -0.91 4.02
N MET A 34 6.48 -1.99 3.65
CA MET A 34 6.61 -3.28 4.30
C MET A 34 7.76 -4.12 3.73
N SER A 35 8.35 -4.94 4.58
CA SER A 35 9.25 -6.03 4.17
C SER A 35 8.45 -7.16 3.51
N ALA A 36 9.14 -8.03 2.77
CA ALA A 36 8.50 -9.19 2.13
C ALA A 36 7.80 -10.13 3.15
N GLN A 37 8.30 -10.20 4.39
CA GLN A 37 7.68 -10.97 5.46
C GLN A 37 6.42 -10.28 5.97
N GLU A 38 6.48 -8.97 6.24
CA GLU A 38 5.30 -8.19 6.66
C GLU A 38 4.19 -8.22 5.59
N ILE A 39 4.55 -8.14 4.31
CA ILE A 39 3.60 -8.31 3.20
C ILE A 39 2.90 -9.66 3.27
N TYR A 40 3.65 -10.74 3.50
CA TYR A 40 3.07 -12.08 3.60
C TYR A 40 2.15 -12.21 4.82
N ASP A 41 2.59 -11.72 5.98
CA ASP A 41 1.85 -11.82 7.23
C ASP A 41 0.55 -11.00 7.16
N ALA A 42 0.62 -9.77 6.65
CA ALA A 42 -0.55 -8.92 6.42
C ALA A 42 -1.52 -9.56 5.41
N TRP A 43 -1.02 -10.03 4.27
CA TRP A 43 -1.85 -10.71 3.27
C TRP A 43 -2.57 -11.94 3.85
N HIS A 44 -1.86 -12.74 4.66
CA HIS A 44 -2.43 -13.93 5.29
C HIS A 44 -3.56 -13.57 6.25
N ALA A 45 -3.32 -12.60 7.13
CA ALA A 45 -4.31 -12.13 8.10
C ALA A 45 -5.53 -11.51 7.40
N LEU A 46 -5.33 -10.71 6.35
CA LEU A 46 -6.41 -10.10 5.58
C LEU A 46 -7.25 -11.14 4.83
N CYS A 47 -6.63 -12.21 4.33
CA CYS A 47 -7.36 -13.35 3.79
C CYS A 47 -8.22 -14.02 4.88
N GLU A 48 -7.64 -14.40 6.01
CA GLU A 48 -8.37 -15.03 7.12
C GLU A 48 -9.55 -14.16 7.62
N ASN A 49 -9.34 -12.85 7.75
CA ASN A 49 -10.37 -11.90 8.18
C ASN A 49 -11.44 -11.68 7.11
N GLY A 50 -11.05 -11.56 5.83
CA GLY A 50 -11.99 -11.38 4.72
C GLY A 50 -12.94 -12.57 4.58
N GLU A 51 -12.45 -13.79 4.82
CA GLU A 51 -13.29 -14.99 4.89
C GLU A 51 -14.35 -14.88 5.99
N ALA A 52 -13.98 -14.36 7.16
CA ALA A 52 -14.86 -14.22 8.31
C ALA A 52 -15.91 -13.09 8.14
N GLU A 53 -15.52 -11.96 7.57
CA GLU A 53 -16.36 -10.76 7.48
C GLU A 53 -17.36 -10.81 6.31
N ALA A 54 -16.94 -11.28 5.12
CA ALA A 54 -17.75 -11.21 3.91
C ALA A 54 -17.75 -12.51 3.07
N GLY A 55 -16.89 -13.47 3.40
CA GLY A 55 -16.60 -14.62 2.55
C GLY A 55 -15.67 -14.25 1.39
N TYR A 56 -15.12 -15.26 0.71
CA TYR A 56 -14.23 -15.02 -0.43
C TYR A 56 -15.00 -14.80 -1.75
N PRO A 57 -14.42 -14.03 -2.69
CA PRO A 57 -14.77 -14.08 -4.10
C PRO A 57 -14.71 -15.52 -4.64
N ASP A 58 -15.48 -15.81 -5.69
CA ASP A 58 -15.19 -16.99 -6.51
C ASP A 58 -13.72 -16.90 -6.97
N ALA A 59 -12.99 -18.00 -6.98
CA ALA A 59 -11.58 -18.01 -7.39
C ALA A 59 -11.36 -17.50 -8.84
N ASN A 60 -12.42 -17.51 -9.66
CA ASN A 60 -12.42 -16.96 -11.01
C ASN A 60 -12.89 -15.50 -11.08
N ASP A 61 -13.31 -14.92 -9.96
CA ASP A 61 -13.65 -13.51 -9.90
C ASP A 61 -12.39 -12.69 -10.09
N THR A 62 -12.47 -11.76 -11.04
CA THR A 62 -11.44 -10.80 -11.35
C THR A 62 -11.90 -9.38 -11.06
N ASP A 63 -13.17 -9.21 -10.68
CA ASP A 63 -13.75 -7.93 -10.33
C ASP A 63 -13.39 -7.60 -8.89
N ILE A 64 -12.38 -6.72 -8.73
CA ILE A 64 -11.99 -6.16 -7.44
C ILE A 64 -12.83 -4.91 -7.19
N ALA A 65 -14.15 -5.01 -7.42
CA ALA A 65 -15.05 -3.89 -7.20
C ALA A 65 -15.06 -3.53 -5.70
N PRO A 66 -14.88 -2.25 -5.34
CA PRO A 66 -14.86 -1.79 -3.95
C PRO A 66 -16.09 -2.22 -3.14
N GLU A 67 -17.24 -2.30 -3.82
CA GLU A 67 -18.54 -2.65 -3.23
C GLU A 67 -18.69 -4.17 -2.97
N ALA A 68 -17.86 -5.01 -3.62
CA ALA A 68 -18.07 -6.45 -3.68
C ALA A 68 -17.33 -7.21 -2.58
N TYR A 69 -16.17 -6.73 -2.14
CA TYR A 69 -15.30 -7.46 -1.21
C TYR A 69 -14.59 -6.54 -0.22
N TRP A 70 -14.65 -6.90 1.07
CA TRP A 70 -13.80 -6.29 2.09
C TRP A 70 -12.31 -6.54 1.79
N TRP A 71 -11.96 -7.78 1.41
CA TRP A 71 -10.62 -8.15 0.93
C TRP A 71 -10.68 -9.15 -0.22
N HIS A 72 -9.78 -9.02 -1.20
CA HIS A 72 -9.66 -9.92 -2.35
C HIS A 72 -8.28 -10.62 -2.34
N PRO A 73 -8.19 -11.97 -2.33
CA PRO A 73 -6.92 -12.70 -2.19
C PRO A 73 -5.87 -12.45 -3.28
N SER A 74 -6.26 -11.85 -4.41
CA SER A 74 -5.31 -11.46 -5.46
C SER A 74 -4.58 -10.14 -5.22
N VAL A 75 -5.01 -9.36 -4.23
CA VAL A 75 -4.44 -8.06 -3.90
C VAL A 75 -3.23 -8.25 -3.01
N ILE A 76 -2.20 -7.41 -3.20
CA ILE A 76 -0.94 -7.49 -2.46
C ILE A 76 -0.77 -6.20 -1.65
N PRO A 77 -0.78 -6.25 -0.31
CA PRO A 77 -0.45 -5.08 0.49
C PRO A 77 1.06 -4.82 0.38
N PHE A 78 1.49 -3.56 0.31
CA PHE A 78 2.92 -3.20 0.20
C PHE A 78 3.38 -2.08 1.14
N ALA A 79 2.43 -1.35 1.73
CA ALA A 79 2.70 -0.41 2.81
C ALA A 79 1.55 -0.48 3.82
N GLN A 80 1.83 -0.13 5.06
CA GLN A 80 0.85 -0.09 6.15
C GLN A 80 0.95 1.22 6.91
N ASP A 81 -0.17 1.69 7.45
CA ASP A 81 -0.18 2.78 8.41
C ASP A 81 -0.11 2.22 9.85
N THR A 82 -0.43 3.06 10.84
CA THR A 82 -0.53 2.63 12.25
C THR A 82 -1.92 2.15 12.67
N GLY A 83 -2.94 2.39 11.85
CA GLY A 83 -4.35 2.07 12.09
C GLY A 83 -4.81 0.72 11.51
N GLY A 84 -4.00 0.07 10.69
CA GLY A 84 -4.35 -1.21 10.03
C GLY A 84 -4.76 -1.05 8.56
N ASP A 85 -4.65 0.17 8.03
CA ASP A 85 -4.87 0.47 6.63
C ASP A 85 -3.62 0.14 5.81
N HIS A 86 -3.82 -0.15 4.53
CA HIS A 86 -2.74 -0.55 3.64
C HIS A 86 -2.79 0.19 2.30
N LEU A 87 -1.61 0.47 1.75
CA LEU A 87 -1.49 0.64 0.30
C LEU A 87 -1.35 -0.73 -0.34
N VAL A 88 -2.05 -0.93 -1.45
CA VAL A 88 -2.18 -2.24 -2.09
C VAL A 88 -1.91 -2.20 -3.59
N LEU A 89 -1.58 -3.35 -4.18
CA LEU A 89 -1.48 -3.54 -5.62
C LEU A 89 -2.48 -4.60 -6.09
N ASP A 90 -3.14 -4.35 -7.22
CA ASP A 90 -3.84 -5.39 -7.97
C ASP A 90 -2.86 -6.25 -8.80
N ARG A 91 -3.40 -7.18 -9.61
CA ARG A 91 -2.59 -8.10 -10.43
C ARG A 91 -1.83 -7.36 -11.54
N GLU A 92 -2.37 -6.25 -12.00
CA GLU A 92 -1.84 -5.39 -13.06
C GLU A 92 -0.79 -4.40 -12.52
N GLY A 93 -0.71 -4.24 -11.20
CA GLY A 93 0.23 -3.35 -10.51
C GLY A 93 -0.29 -1.92 -10.33
N HIS A 94 -1.60 -1.70 -10.47
CA HIS A 94 -2.24 -0.44 -10.10
C HIS A 94 -2.24 -0.29 -8.58
N VAL A 95 -2.01 0.93 -8.09
CA VAL A 95 -2.03 1.23 -6.66
C VAL A 95 -3.45 1.52 -6.23
N GLY A 96 -3.89 0.83 -5.18
CA GLY A 96 -5.11 1.12 -4.44
C GLY A 96 -4.83 1.34 -2.96
N GLU A 97 -5.91 1.54 -2.22
CA GLU A 97 -5.91 1.63 -0.76
C GLU A 97 -6.84 0.55 -0.21
N PHE A 98 -6.51 0.06 0.98
CA PHE A 98 -7.38 -0.78 1.78
C PHE A 98 -7.57 -0.07 3.11
N PHE A 99 -8.82 0.25 3.44
CA PHE A 99 -9.20 0.79 4.73
C PHE A 99 -9.81 -0.33 5.55
N ASN A 100 -9.33 -0.55 6.77
CA ASN A 100 -9.82 -1.65 7.61
C ASN A 100 -11.35 -1.58 7.83
N ASP A 101 -11.91 -0.37 7.86
CA ASP A 101 -13.33 -0.14 8.12
C ASP A 101 -14.20 -0.06 6.84
N GLU A 102 -13.59 0.10 5.66
CA GLU A 102 -14.33 0.32 4.39
C GLU A 102 -14.04 -0.74 3.31
N GLY A 103 -12.91 -1.44 3.39
CA GLY A 103 -12.45 -2.42 2.39
C GLY A 103 -11.54 -1.83 1.32
N LEU A 104 -11.52 -2.48 0.16
CA LEU A 104 -10.62 -2.14 -0.96
C LEU A 104 -11.16 -0.98 -1.79
N ILE A 105 -10.29 0.00 -2.09
CA ILE A 105 -10.59 1.12 -2.97
C ILE A 105 -9.50 1.24 -4.03
N PHE A 106 -9.88 0.98 -5.28
CA PHE A 106 -9.09 1.29 -6.46
C PHE A 106 -9.76 2.47 -7.16
N ALA A 107 -9.42 3.70 -6.76
CA ALA A 107 -10.01 4.86 -7.40
C ALA A 107 -9.35 5.11 -8.76
N ASP A 108 -10.16 5.31 -9.80
CA ASP A 108 -9.73 5.89 -11.10
C ASP A 108 -8.97 7.23 -10.91
N ASN A 109 -9.16 7.87 -9.74
CA ASN A 109 -8.63 9.19 -9.35
C ASN A 109 -7.61 9.18 -8.20
N ALA A 110 -7.14 8.01 -7.69
CA ALA A 110 -6.10 7.97 -6.64
C ALA A 110 -4.75 8.56 -7.12
N GLY A 111 -4.61 8.81 -8.43
CA GLY A 111 -3.48 9.49 -9.05
C GLY A 111 -2.21 8.64 -9.11
N HIS A 112 -2.26 7.38 -8.69
CA HIS A 112 -1.14 6.45 -8.71
C HIS A 112 -1.47 5.28 -9.62
N SER A 113 -1.22 5.44 -10.92
CA SER A 113 -1.48 4.39 -11.91
C SER A 113 -0.56 3.19 -11.77
N SER A 114 0.55 3.30 -11.02
CA SER A 114 1.45 2.18 -10.75
C SER A 114 2.35 2.43 -9.55
N TYR A 115 2.95 1.35 -9.02
CA TYR A 115 3.94 1.41 -7.95
C TYR A 115 5.13 2.34 -8.28
N VAL A 116 5.65 2.29 -9.51
CA VAL A 116 6.74 3.19 -9.96
C VAL A 116 6.29 4.64 -9.98
N SER A 117 5.09 4.91 -10.51
CA SER A 117 4.55 6.28 -10.54
C SER A 117 4.40 6.86 -9.12
N LEU A 118 3.97 6.04 -8.14
CA LEU A 118 3.97 6.43 -6.74
C LEU A 118 5.37 6.80 -6.23
N LEU A 119 6.37 5.94 -6.47
CA LEU A 119 7.76 6.21 -6.05
C LEU A 119 8.33 7.49 -6.68
N GLU A 120 8.09 7.72 -7.97
CA GLU A 120 8.53 8.94 -8.67
C GLU A 120 7.88 10.20 -8.08
N ARG A 121 6.59 10.14 -7.74
CA ARG A 121 5.86 11.24 -7.12
C ARG A 121 6.40 11.54 -5.71
N VAL A 122 6.67 10.51 -4.92
CA VAL A 122 7.31 10.65 -3.59
C VAL A 122 8.69 11.30 -3.74
N ALA A 123 9.55 10.77 -4.61
CA ALA A 123 10.89 11.30 -4.84
C ALA A 123 10.85 12.79 -5.23
N LYS A 124 9.98 13.16 -6.18
CA LYS A 124 9.80 14.55 -6.60
C LYS A 124 9.29 15.44 -5.47
N SER A 125 8.40 14.94 -4.61
CA SER A 125 7.92 15.66 -3.44
C SER A 125 9.07 15.93 -2.46
N LEU A 126 9.88 14.92 -2.14
CA LEU A 126 11.03 15.02 -1.25
C LEU A 126 12.09 15.99 -1.80
N GLU A 127 12.44 15.89 -3.08
CA GLU A 127 13.45 16.74 -3.73
C GLU A 127 13.04 18.22 -3.80
N SER A 128 11.75 18.48 -4.03
CA SER A 128 11.24 19.84 -4.22
C SER A 128 10.64 20.47 -2.97
N GLY A 129 10.43 19.69 -1.90
CA GLY A 129 9.67 20.08 -0.72
C GLY A 129 8.20 20.39 -1.00
N ARG A 130 7.69 20.08 -2.20
CA ARG A 130 6.29 20.28 -2.58
C ARG A 130 5.43 19.13 -2.08
N PRO A 131 4.13 19.36 -1.80
CA PRO A 131 3.25 18.31 -1.31
C PRO A 131 3.10 17.11 -2.27
N LEU A 132 3.04 15.90 -1.69
CA LEU A 132 2.47 14.70 -2.29
C LEU A 132 0.97 14.70 -1.96
N ASN A 133 0.12 14.96 -2.95
CA ASN A 133 -1.30 15.28 -2.72
C ASN A 133 -1.42 16.47 -1.75
N LEU A 134 -1.98 16.25 -0.57
CA LEU A 134 -2.17 17.25 0.48
C LEU A 134 -1.03 17.24 1.51
N TRP A 135 -0.09 16.30 1.41
CA TRP A 135 0.92 16.03 2.43
C TRP A 135 2.27 16.62 2.06
N ARG A 136 2.76 17.57 2.86
CA ARG A 136 4.09 18.17 2.68
C ARG A 136 5.14 17.37 3.47
N PRO A 137 6.29 17.04 2.85
CA PRO A 137 7.37 16.40 3.58
C PRO A 137 8.03 17.40 4.52
N ILE A 138 8.25 16.98 5.77
CA ILE A 138 8.97 17.72 6.80
C ILE A 138 10.01 16.81 7.45
N VAL A 139 11.06 17.40 8.01
CA VAL A 139 12.07 16.67 8.77
C VAL A 139 12.02 17.15 10.21
N THR A 140 11.82 16.23 11.15
CA THR A 140 11.80 16.55 12.58
C THR A 140 13.19 16.96 13.07
N PRO A 141 13.31 17.59 14.25
CA PRO A 141 14.62 17.90 14.84
C PRO A 141 15.54 16.68 15.02
N ASN A 142 14.98 15.47 15.08
CA ASN A 142 15.72 14.21 15.22
C ASN A 142 16.11 13.59 13.87
N GLY A 143 15.83 14.26 12.75
CA GLY A 143 16.16 13.77 11.41
C GLY A 143 15.21 12.73 10.85
N VAL A 144 14.00 12.62 11.40
CA VAL A 144 12.96 11.69 10.91
C VAL A 144 12.09 12.37 9.87
N LEU A 145 11.81 11.67 8.76
CA LEU A 145 10.84 12.13 7.75
C LEU A 145 9.42 11.97 8.29
N GLU A 146 8.68 13.07 8.29
CA GLU A 146 7.25 13.12 8.58
C GLU A 146 6.49 13.85 7.46
N TRP A 147 5.17 13.76 7.48
CA TRP A 147 4.29 14.39 6.52
C TRP A 147 3.27 15.27 7.24
N ALA A 148 3.27 16.56 6.93
CA ALA A 148 2.32 17.53 7.48
C ALA A 148 1.21 17.83 6.47
N TYR A 149 -0.01 17.99 6.97
CA TYR A 149 -1.16 18.45 6.19
C TYR A 149 -1.13 19.98 6.01
#